data_AF-A0A075ARU8-F1
#
_entry.id   AF-A0A075ARU8-F1
#
_cell.length_a   1.000
_cell.length_b   1.000
_cell.length_c   1.000
_cell.angle_alpha   90.00
_cell.angle_beta   90.00
_cell.angle_gamma   90.00
#
_symmetry.space_group_name_H-M   'P 1'
#
loop_
_entity.id
_entity.type
_entity.pdbx_description
1 polymer ?
#
loop_
_entity_poly.entity_id
_entity_poly.type
_entity_poly.pdbx_seq_one_letter_code
_entity_poly.pdbx_strand_id
1 'polypeptide(L)'
;SVYNQALYHSITFNKFKNKEVAKNIKFSLLEKGLSHFEAVQLLNLCPDSIDETKSLIPSISQKKTDDQIQRILNEIDNSRRLQ
;
A
#
# COMPACT_ATOMS: atom_id res chain seq x y z
N SER A 1 -28.19 -5.36 3.24
CA SER A 1 -27.78 -5.17 1.83
C SER A 1 -26.28 -5.34 1.74
N VAL A 2 -25.80 -6.06 0.72
CA VAL A 2 -24.37 -6.23 0.41
C VAL A 2 -23.65 -4.87 0.33
N TYR A 3 -24.34 -3.83 -0.14
CA TYR A 3 -23.84 -2.46 -0.19
C TYR A 3 -23.42 -1.91 1.18
N ASN A 4 -24.26 -2.04 2.21
CA ASN A 4 -23.96 -1.52 3.54
C ASN A 4 -22.79 -2.27 4.20
N GLN A 5 -22.68 -3.57 3.94
CA GLN A 5 -21.55 -4.37 4.42
C GLN A 5 -20.25 -3.97 3.71
N ALA A 6 -20.25 -3.84 2.39
CA ALA A 6 -19.09 -3.39 1.62
C ALA A 6 -18.63 -1.98 2.02
N LEU A 7 -19.58 -1.07 2.26
CA LEU A 7 -19.31 0.29 2.71
C LEU A 7 -18.69 0.30 4.11
N TYR A 8 -19.24 -0.48 5.04
CA TYR A 8 -18.71 -0.61 6.39
C TYR A 8 -17.28 -1.18 6.41
N HIS A 9 -17.01 -2.22 5.63
CA HIS A 9 -15.66 -2.78 5.51
C HIS A 9 -14.68 -1.76 4.90
N SER A 10 -15.08 -1.06 3.84
CA SER A 10 -14.25 -0.03 3.20
C SER A 10 -13.89 1.10 4.15
N ILE A 11 -14.85 1.56 4.97
CA ILE A 11 -14.61 2.62 5.97
C ILE A 11 -13.72 2.11 7.12
N THR A 12 -14.01 0.91 7.64
CA THR A 12 -13.30 0.35 8.81
C THR A 12 -11.83 0.05 8.49
N PHE A 13 -11.55 -0.43 7.28
CA PHE A 13 -10.19 -0.76 6.86
C PHE A 13 -9.49 0.38 6.10
N ASN A 14 -10.10 1.56 6.02
CA ASN A 14 -9.47 2.68 5.34
C ASN A 14 -8.23 3.16 6.12
N LYS A 15 -7.05 2.85 5.58
CA LYS A 15 -5.75 3.27 6.14
C LYS A 15 -5.35 4.70 5.76
N PHE A 16 -6.04 5.31 4.79
CA PHE A 16 -5.78 6.67 4.32
C PHE A 16 -7.03 7.55 4.42
N LYS A 17 -7.02 8.49 5.36
CA LYS A 17 -8.10 9.48 5.52
C LYS A 17 -8.11 10.45 4.34
N ASN A 18 -6.94 10.80 3.82
CA ASN A 18 -6.79 11.70 2.69
C ASN A 18 -6.63 10.91 1.37
N LYS A 19 -7.65 11.04 0.50
CA LYS A 19 -7.68 10.37 -0.81
C LYS A 19 -6.60 10.89 -1.76
N GLU A 20 -6.19 12.15 -1.65
CA GLU A 20 -5.12 12.72 -2.47
C GLU A 20 -3.76 12.16 -2.07
N VAL A 21 -3.50 12.02 -0.77
CA VAL A 21 -2.28 11.38 -0.27
C VAL A 21 -2.17 9.94 -0.77
N ALA A 22 -3.24 9.15 -0.66
CA ALA A 22 -3.28 7.78 -1.19
C ALA A 22 -3.03 7.73 -2.71
N LYS A 23 -3.61 8.68 -3.46
CA LYS A 23 -3.42 8.80 -4.91
C LYS A 23 -1.97 9.16 -5.27
N ASN A 24 -1.35 10.08 -4.54
CA ASN A 24 0.03 10.50 -4.78
C ASN A 24 1.02 9.37 -4.49
N ILE A 25 0.85 8.65 -3.38
CA ILE A 25 1.68 7.47 -3.07
C ILE A 25 1.49 6.42 -4.17
N LYS A 26 0.25 6.16 -4.61
CA LYS A 26 -0.01 5.21 -5.70
C LYS A 26 0.76 5.56 -6.97
N PHE A 27 0.79 6.84 -7.37
CA PHE A 27 1.57 7.27 -8.54
C PHE A 27 3.08 7.13 -8.31
N SER A 28 3.60 7.51 -7.14
CA SER A 28 5.01 7.30 -6.76
C SER A 28 5.41 5.82 -6.87
N LEU A 29 4.57 4.90 -6.41
CA LEU A 29 4.82 3.46 -6.52
C LEU A 29 4.84 2.96 -7.98
N LEU A 30 3.94 3.47 -8.82
CA LEU A 30 3.90 3.16 -10.25
C LEU A 30 5.16 3.67 -10.98
N GLU A 31 5.62 4.88 -10.67
CA GLU A 31 6.85 5.45 -11.22
C GLU A 31 8.10 4.67 -10.80
N LYS A 32 8.08 4.08 -9.60
CA LYS A 32 9.11 3.14 -9.14
C LYS A 32 9.05 1.79 -9.86
N GLY A 33 8.15 1.58 -10.82
CA GLY A 33 8.07 0.35 -11.61
C GLY A 33 7.31 -0.79 -10.94
N LEU A 34 6.50 -0.50 -9.91
CA LEU A 34 5.52 -1.45 -9.40
C LEU A 34 4.30 -1.50 -10.32
N SER A 35 3.67 -2.67 -10.43
CA SER A 35 2.40 -2.79 -11.13
C SER A 35 1.27 -2.11 -10.35
N HIS A 36 0.20 -1.77 -11.05
CA HIS A 36 -1.01 -1.23 -10.42
C HIS A 36 -1.54 -2.12 -9.30
N PHE A 37 -1.48 -3.44 -9.49
CA PHE A 37 -1.90 -4.41 -8.49
C PHE A 37 -1.04 -4.31 -7.22
N GLU A 38 0.28 -4.35 -7.36
CA GLU A 38 1.22 -4.27 -6.22
C GLU A 38 1.08 -2.94 -5.47
N ALA A 39 0.98 -1.82 -6.19
CA ALA A 39 0.79 -0.51 -5.57
C ALA A 39 -0.51 -0.41 -4.75
N VAL A 40 -1.61 -0.97 -5.27
CA VAL A 40 -2.89 -1.01 -4.56
C VAL A 40 -2.83 -1.95 -3.35
N GLN A 41 -2.19 -3.11 -3.48
CA GLN A 41 -2.06 -4.05 -2.37
C GLN A 41 -1.22 -3.49 -1.22
N LEU A 42 -0.11 -2.80 -1.51
CA LEU A 42 0.70 -2.13 -0.49
C LEU A 42 -0.09 -1.07 0.27
N LEU A 43 -0.91 -0.27 -0.42
CA LEU A 43 -1.73 0.77 0.20
C LEU A 43 -2.87 0.19 1.04
N ASN A 44 -3.49 -0.90 0.58
CA ASN A 44 -4.61 -1.53 1.29
C ASN A 44 -4.16 -2.32 2.51
N LEU A 45 -3.09 -3.11 2.37
CA LEU A 45 -2.61 -4.01 3.40
C LEU A 45 -1.70 -3.31 4.41
N CYS A 46 -0.95 -2.28 3.96
CA CYS A 46 0.01 -1.55 4.79
C CYS A 46 0.90 -2.47 5.64
N PRO A 47 1.69 -3.37 5.03
CA PRO A 47 2.55 -4.29 5.77
C PRO A 47 3.60 -3.54 6.59
N ASP A 48 3.90 -4.06 7.78
CA ASP A 48 4.82 -3.43 8.74
C ASP A 48 6.27 -3.93 8.56
N SER A 49 6.46 -5.04 7.85
CA SER A 49 7.78 -5.65 7.62
C SER A 49 7.99 -6.12 6.17
N ILE A 50 9.26 -6.28 5.81
CA ILE A 50 9.66 -6.86 4.51
C ILE A 50 9.12 -8.29 4.39
N ASP A 51 9.24 -9.11 5.43
CA ASP A 51 8.79 -10.51 5.40
C ASP A 51 7.27 -10.61 5.18
N GLU A 52 6.50 -9.77 5.86
CA GLU A 52 5.05 -9.68 5.64
C GLU A 52 4.74 -9.22 4.20
N THR A 53 5.47 -8.22 3.70
CA THR A 53 5.31 -7.73 2.32
C THR A 53 5.56 -8.83 1.30
N LYS A 54 6.63 -9.62 1.48
CA LYS A 54 6.98 -10.75 0.60
C LYS A 54 5.97 -11.89 0.71
N SER A 55 5.41 -12.12 1.90
CA SER A 55 4.39 -13.15 2.13
C SER A 55 3.05 -12.77 1.49
N LEU A 56 2.66 -11.51 1.55
CA LEU A 56 1.38 -11.02 1.02
C LEU A 56 1.45 -10.74 -0.48
N ILE A 57 2.59 -10.24 -0.97
CA ILE A 57 2.80 -9.81 -2.35
C ILE A 57 4.08 -10.46 -2.89
N PRO A 58 4.08 -11.79 -3.14
CA PRO A 58 5.29 -12.51 -3.54
C PRO A 58 5.92 -12.01 -4.84
N SER A 59 5.13 -11.39 -5.73
CA SER A 59 5.62 -10.81 -6.99
C SER A 59 6.55 -9.61 -6.80
N ILE A 60 6.48 -8.93 -5.65
CA ILE A 60 7.31 -7.75 -5.38
C ILE A 60 8.78 -8.13 -5.16
N SER A 61 9.03 -9.29 -4.56
CA SER A 61 10.35 -9.85 -4.27
C SER A 61 11.16 -10.13 -5.54
N GLN A 62 10.49 -10.33 -6.67
CA GLN A 62 11.13 -10.55 -7.96
C GLN A 62 11.56 -9.24 -8.64
N LYS A 63 11.01 -8.10 -8.21
CA LYS A 63 11.20 -6.78 -8.85
C LYS A 63 12.02 -5.81 -8.01
N LYS A 64 12.01 -6.00 -6.68
CA LYS A 64 12.60 -5.06 -5.72
C LYS A 64 13.49 -5.80 -4.73
N THR A 65 14.59 -5.15 -4.39
CA THR A 65 15.45 -5.60 -3.30
C THR A 65 14.83 -5.25 -1.94
N ASP A 66 15.28 -5.92 -0.89
CA ASP A 66 14.82 -5.70 0.49
C ASP A 66 15.00 -4.24 0.92
N ASP A 67 16.12 -3.62 0.54
CA ASP A 67 16.36 -2.19 0.78
C ASP A 67 15.34 -1.29 0.08
N GLN A 68 14.95 -1.64 -1.16
CA GLN A 68 13.95 -0.88 -1.90
C GLN A 68 12.56 -1.05 -1.30
N ILE A 69 12.22 -2.27 -0.86
CA ILE A 69 10.96 -2.56 -0.16
C ILE A 69 10.91 -1.76 1.14
N GLN A 70 11.97 -1.79 1.95
CA GLN A 70 12.03 -1.03 3.20
C GLN A 70 11.83 0.47 2.98
N ARG A 71 12.46 1.05 1.94
CA ARG A 71 12.27 2.46 1.58
C ARG A 71 10.83 2.78 1.19
N ILE A 72 10.19 1.89 0.43
CA ILE A 72 8.77 2.02 0.06
C ILE A 72 7.88 1.97 1.31
N LEU A 73 8.10 1.01 2.22
CA LEU A 73 7.33 0.91 3.47
C LEU A 73 7.49 2.18 4.33
N ASN A 74 8.71 2.68 4.45
CA ASN A 74 8.97 3.93 5.19
C ASN A 74 8.26 5.14 4.54
N GLU A 75 8.24 5.24 3.22
CA GLU A 75 7.54 6.30 2.49
C GLU A 75 6.02 6.25 2.71
N ILE A 76 5.45 5.05 2.67
CA ILE A 76 4.02 4.81 2.94
C ILE A 76 3.69 5.19 4.38
N ASP A 77 4.47 4.75 5.37
CA ASP A 77 4.22 5.06 6.78
C ASP A 77 4.37 6.56 7.10
N ASN A 78 5.41 7.21 6.55
CA ASN A 78 5.60 8.65 6.71
C ASN A 78 4.43 9.44 6.10
N SER A 79 4.04 9.11 4.87
CA SER A 79 2.91 9.77 4.20
C SER A 79 1.59 9.53 4.93
N ARG A 80 1.43 8.35 5.55
CA ARG A 80 0.27 8.02 6.37
C ARG A 80 0.21 8.80 7.67
N ARG A 81 1.35 9.09 8.30
CA ARG A 81 1.43 9.89 9.54
C ARG A 81 1.21 11.38 9.30
N LEU A 82 1.58 11.88 8.12
CA LEU A 82 1.53 13.30 7.76
C LEU A 82 0.20 13.76 7.12
N GLN A 83 -0.77 12.85 6.94
CA GLN A 83 -2.05 13.11 6.24
C GLN A 83 -3.17 13.66 7.12
#